data_AF-A0A087UCZ4-F1
#
_entry.id   AF-A0A087UCZ4-F1
#
_cell.length_a   1.000
_cell.length_b   1.000
_cell.length_c   1.000
_cell.angle_alpha   90.00
_cell.angle_beta   90.00
_cell.angle_gamma   90.00
#
_symmetry.space_group_name_H-M   'P 1'
#
loop_
_entity.id
_entity.type
_entity.pdbx_description
1 polymer ?
#
loop_
_entity_poly.entity_id
_entity_poly.type
_entity_poly.pdbx_seq_one_letter_code
_entity_poly.pdbx_strand_id
1 'polypeptide(L)'
;MESKLKAALGLSKVKSRGTRGGGCISEGNVFETEKGMIFAKVNKDNEASLMFDGEVAGLTAIDETDTVRVPKPIKVVNLNTAGVALVMEYIEMHGLSKYAETLGEQLARMHLFNASLKT
;
A
#
# COMPACT_ATOMS: atom_id res chain seq x y z
N MET A 1 -6.26 9.72 14.19
CA MET A 1 -5.93 9.16 12.86
C MET A 1 -7.16 9.12 11.96
N GLU A 2 -8.25 8.43 12.36
CA GLU A 2 -9.48 8.32 11.57
C GLU A 2 -10.01 9.66 11.03
N SER A 3 -10.13 10.70 11.85
CA SER A 3 -10.60 12.02 11.40
C SER A 3 -9.70 12.65 10.34
N LYS A 4 -8.38 12.41 10.40
CA LYS A 4 -7.41 12.91 9.41
C LYS A 4 -7.53 12.15 8.10
N LEU A 5 -7.64 10.82 8.16
CA LEU A 5 -7.87 9.99 6.97
C LEU A 5 -9.22 10.33 6.33
N LYS A 6 -10.27 10.48 7.14
CA LYS A 6 -11.61 10.89 6.70
C LYS A 6 -11.57 12.19 5.91
N ALA A 7 -10.93 13.23 6.47
CA ALA A 7 -10.79 14.52 5.81
C ALA A 7 -9.90 14.43 4.54
N ALA A 8 -8.76 13.76 4.62
CA ALA A 8 -7.79 13.68 3.52
C ALA A 8 -8.32 12.89 2.31
N LEU A 9 -9.18 11.90 2.54
CA LEU A 9 -9.77 11.03 1.52
C LEU A 9 -11.17 11.49 1.07
N GLY A 10 -11.72 12.56 1.67
CA GLY A 10 -13.08 13.04 1.37
C GLY A 10 -14.15 11.99 1.68
N LEU A 11 -13.97 11.24 2.77
CA LEU A 11 -14.87 10.18 3.20
C LEU A 11 -15.81 10.66 4.32
N SER A 12 -16.93 9.97 4.46
CA SER A 12 -17.93 10.20 5.51
C SER A 12 -17.71 9.25 6.69
N LYS A 13 -17.14 8.06 6.47
CA LYS A 13 -16.87 7.05 7.49
C LYS A 13 -15.46 6.48 7.32
N VAL A 14 -14.69 6.49 8.40
CA VAL A 14 -13.43 5.75 8.52
C VAL A 14 -13.40 5.17 9.92
N LYS A 15 -13.42 3.85 10.05
CA LYS A 15 -13.44 3.14 11.34
C LYS A 15 -12.35 2.07 11.37
N SER A 16 -11.48 2.12 12.37
CA SER A 16 -10.43 1.12 12.56
C SER A 16 -11.03 -0.25 12.84
N ARG A 17 -10.50 -1.28 12.18
CA ARG A 17 -10.80 -2.69 12.47
C ARG A 17 -9.73 -3.38 13.32
N GLY A 18 -8.77 -2.61 13.84
CA GLY A 18 -7.62 -3.11 14.58
C GLY A 18 -6.39 -3.35 13.70
N THR A 19 -5.26 -3.63 14.35
CA THR A 19 -3.95 -3.79 13.70
C THR A 19 -3.83 -5.22 13.15
N ARG A 20 -3.68 -5.36 11.83
CA ARG A 20 -3.27 -6.64 11.20
C ARG A 20 -1.79 -6.51 10.84
N GLY A 21 -0.92 -6.67 11.84
CA GLY A 21 0.54 -6.74 11.68
C GLY A 21 1.27 -5.40 11.73
N GLY A 22 2.17 -5.26 12.70
CA GLY A 22 3.21 -4.22 12.69
C GLY A 22 4.50 -4.82 12.12
N GLY A 23 5.11 -4.15 11.15
CA GLY A 23 6.50 -4.40 10.80
C GLY A 23 7.42 -3.68 11.78
N CYS A 24 8.71 -4.00 11.81
CA CYS A 24 9.67 -3.36 12.72
C CYS A 24 9.80 -1.84 12.51
N ILE A 25 9.42 -1.32 11.33
CA ILE A 25 9.62 0.07 10.90
C ILE A 25 8.28 0.84 10.79
N SER A 26 7.18 0.17 10.48
CA SER A 26 5.90 0.84 10.25
C SER A 26 4.74 0.02 10.80
N GLU A 27 3.75 0.75 11.32
CA GLU A 27 2.52 0.17 11.85
C GLU A 27 1.49 0.03 10.73
N GLY A 28 0.97 -1.19 10.52
CA GLY A 28 -0.08 -1.48 9.54
C GLY A 28 -1.47 -1.45 10.16
N ASN A 29 -2.35 -0.58 9.65
CA ASN A 29 -3.70 -0.39 10.15
C ASN A 29 -4.74 -0.64 9.06
N VAL A 30 -5.84 -1.32 9.40
CA VAL A 30 -6.96 -1.56 8.48
C VAL A 30 -8.16 -0.71 8.91
N PHE A 31 -8.78 -0.02 7.96
CA PHE A 31 -9.98 0.78 8.20
C PHE A 31 -11.12 0.35 7.29
N GLU A 32 -12.32 0.30 7.85
CA GLU A 32 -13.57 0.17 7.13
C GLU A 32 -14.10 1.56 6.78
N THR A 33 -14.44 1.77 5.52
CA THR A 33 -15.02 3.02 5.00
C THR A 33 -16.33 2.76 4.29
N GLU A 34 -17.05 3.80 3.89
CA GLU A 34 -18.23 3.64 3.04
C GLU A 34 -17.92 3.15 1.61
N LYS A 35 -16.64 3.17 1.19
CA LYS A 35 -16.19 2.70 -0.14
C LYS A 35 -15.48 1.34 -0.09
N GLY A 36 -15.53 0.66 1.05
CA GLY A 36 -14.80 -0.59 1.29
C GLY A 36 -13.63 -0.44 2.25
N MET A 37 -12.80 -1.47 2.36
CA MET A 37 -11.66 -1.49 3.26
C MET A 37 -10.45 -0.79 2.65
N ILE A 38 -9.68 -0.09 3.49
CA ILE A 38 -8.39 0.51 3.14
C ILE A 38 -7.33 0.06 4.14
N PHE A 39 -6.08 0.05 3.68
CA PHE A 39 -4.91 -0.19 4.52
C PHE A 39 -4.10 1.09 4.64
N ALA A 40 -3.55 1.37 5.83
CA ALA A 40 -2.65 2.49 6.05
C ALA A 40 -1.36 2.03 6.75
N LYS A 41 -0.22 2.28 6.12
CA LYS A 41 1.10 2.20 6.77
C LYS A 41 1.39 3.51 7.46
N VAL A 42 1.86 3.47 8.70
CA VAL A 42 2.17 4.67 9.49
C VAL A 42 3.62 4.62 9.95
N ASN A 43 4.36 5.71 9.72
CA ASN A 43 5.71 5.90 10.25
C ASN A 43 5.83 7.31 10.84
N LYS A 44 6.50 7.43 11.99
CA LYS A 44 6.71 8.67 12.76
C LYS A 44 8.08 9.32 12.49
N ASP A 45 8.97 8.67 11.75
CA ASP A 45 10.26 9.23 11.40
C ASP A 45 10.11 10.48 10.52
N ASN A 46 11.07 11.40 10.64
CA ASN A 46 11.07 12.65 9.87
C ASN A 46 11.15 12.40 8.34
N GLU A 47 11.80 11.31 7.93
CA GLU A 47 11.95 10.91 6.53
C GLU A 47 10.77 10.06 6.01
N ALA A 48 9.72 9.84 6.82
CA ALA A 48 8.60 8.98 6.45
C ALA A 48 7.86 9.47 5.19
N SER A 49 7.79 10.78 4.96
CA SER A 49 7.17 11.32 3.73
C SER A 49 7.95 10.89 2.49
N LEU A 50 9.27 11.11 2.48
CA LEU A 50 10.13 10.73 1.37
C LEU A 50 10.14 9.21 1.15
N MET A 51 10.15 8.44 2.24
CA MET A 51 10.05 6.99 2.20
C MET A 51 8.75 6.53 1.53
N PHE A 52 7.60 7.11 1.90
CA PHE A 52 6.32 6.75 1.30
C PHE A 52 6.16 7.26 -0.13
N ASP A 53 6.75 8.39 -0.51
CA ASP A 53 6.79 8.83 -1.91
C ASP A 53 7.56 7.83 -2.78
N GLY A 54 8.68 7.29 -2.26
CA GLY A 54 9.41 6.20 -2.90
C GLY A 54 8.59 4.91 -3.01
N GLU A 55 7.82 4.55 -1.98
CA GLU A 55 6.94 3.39 -2.03
C GLU A 55 5.81 3.56 -3.05
N VAL A 56 5.19 4.75 -3.12
CA VAL A 56 4.17 5.08 -4.14
C VAL A 56 4.75 4.93 -5.55
N ALA A 57 5.94 5.48 -5.80
CA ALA A 57 6.61 5.37 -7.09
C ALA A 57 6.90 3.91 -7.46
N GLY A 58 7.41 3.12 -6.51
CA GLY A 58 7.69 1.70 -6.72
C GLY A 58 6.45 0.87 -7.00
N LEU A 59 5.37 1.05 -6.22
CA LEU A 59 4.10 0.36 -6.45
C LEU A 59 3.48 0.73 -7.80
N THR A 60 3.53 2.01 -8.18
CA THR A 60 3.03 2.47 -9.49
C THR A 60 3.82 1.82 -10.63
N ALA A 61 5.15 1.82 -10.55
CA ALA A 61 6.01 1.21 -11.57
C ALA A 61 5.78 -0.30 -11.72
N ILE A 62 5.49 -1.02 -10.62
CA ILE A 62 5.15 -2.45 -10.69
C ILE A 62 3.76 -2.65 -11.31
N ASP A 63 2.76 -1.87 -10.92
CA ASP A 63 1.38 -1.95 -11.47
C ASP A 63 1.38 -1.72 -13.00
N GLU A 64 2.20 -0.78 -13.49
CA GLU A 64 2.37 -0.47 -14.91
C GLU A 64 2.93 -1.63 -15.74
N THR A 65 3.61 -2.60 -15.11
CA THR A 65 4.12 -3.78 -15.84
C THR A 65 3.02 -4.77 -16.22
N ASP A 66 1.83 -4.69 -15.60
CA ASP A 66 0.72 -5.65 -15.75
C ASP A 66 1.15 -7.11 -15.52
N THR A 67 2.03 -7.34 -14.53
CA THR A 67 2.60 -8.67 -14.25
C THR A 67 2.16 -9.25 -12.91
N VAL A 68 2.68 -8.73 -11.80
CA VAL A 68 2.34 -9.13 -10.44
C VAL A 68 1.41 -8.09 -9.81
N ARG A 69 0.37 -8.56 -9.13
CA ARG A 69 -0.58 -7.67 -8.45
C ARG A 69 0.07 -7.00 -7.24
N VAL A 70 -0.10 -5.70 -7.13
CA VAL A 70 0.34 -4.87 -5.99
C VAL A 70 -0.85 -4.11 -5.39
N PRO A 71 -0.80 -3.69 -4.11
CA PRO A 71 -1.82 -2.81 -3.55
C PRO A 71 -1.76 -1.45 -4.22
N LYS A 72 -2.90 -0.95 -4.70
CA LYS A 72 -2.97 0.36 -5.34
C LYS A 72 -2.79 1.50 -4.32
N PRO A 73 -1.77 2.36 -4.46
CA PRO A 73 -1.63 3.54 -3.61
C PRO A 73 -2.83 4.48 -3.79
N ILE A 74 -3.33 5.05 -2.69
CA ILE A 74 -4.43 6.02 -2.71
C ILE A 74 -3.90 7.42 -2.41
N LYS A 75 -3.21 7.59 -1.27
CA LYS A 75 -2.73 8.90 -0.83
C LYS A 75 -1.70 8.81 0.30
N VAL A 76 -0.71 9.70 0.29
CA VAL A 76 0.14 10.01 1.45
C VAL A 76 -0.51 11.10 2.29
N VAL A 77 -0.65 10.89 3.59
CA VAL A 77 -1.37 11.77 4.52
C VAL A 77 -0.48 12.14 5.68
N ASN A 78 -0.27 13.43 5.89
CA ASN A 78 0.39 13.95 7.09
C ASN A 78 -0.57 13.86 8.30
N LEU A 79 -0.14 13.16 9.35
CA LEU A 79 -0.89 12.96 10.59
C LEU A 79 -0.40 13.88 11.73
N ASN A 80 0.32 14.95 11.41
CA ASN A 80 0.97 15.88 12.33
C ASN A 80 1.94 15.12 13.27
N THR A 81 1.75 15.25 14.59
CA THR A 81 2.56 14.60 15.61
C THR A 81 2.47 13.08 15.61
N ALA A 82 1.49 12.50 14.89
CA ALA A 82 1.36 11.06 14.75
C ALA A 82 2.13 10.48 13.55
N GLY A 83 2.90 11.31 12.83
CA GLY A 83 3.73 10.89 11.70
C GLY A 83 3.08 11.07 10.33
N VAL A 84 3.43 10.22 9.39
CA VAL A 84 2.90 10.18 8.02
C VAL A 84 2.25 8.82 7.78
N ALA A 85 1.19 8.80 6.99
CA ALA A 85 0.54 7.57 6.57
C ALA A 85 0.50 7.42 5.06
N LEU A 86 0.87 6.25 4.55
CA LEU A 86 0.55 5.83 3.19
C LEU A 86 -0.73 5.00 3.21
N VAL A 87 -1.79 5.54 2.61
CA VAL A 87 -3.08 4.87 2.43
C VAL A 87 -3.09 4.16 1.08
N MET A 88 -3.52 2.91 1.06
CA MET A 88 -3.58 2.05 -0.12
C MET A 88 -4.78 1.10 -0.07
N GLU A 89 -5.02 0.42 -1.19
CA GLU A 89 -5.96 -0.69 -1.30
C GLU A 89 -5.73 -1.73 -0.20
N TYR A 90 -6.82 -2.17 0.44
CA TYR A 90 -6.77 -3.33 1.32
C TYR A 90 -6.80 -4.62 0.49
N ILE A 91 -5.77 -5.44 0.63
CA ILE A 91 -5.73 -6.78 0.05
C ILE A 91 -6.01 -7.81 1.15
N GLU A 92 -7.02 -8.64 0.95
CA GLU A 92 -7.23 -9.81 1.78
C GLU A 92 -6.22 -10.90 1.39
N MET A 93 -5.17 -11.02 2.20
CA MET A 93 -4.08 -11.98 1.95
C MET A 93 -4.52 -13.40 2.30
N HIS A 94 -4.19 -14.34 1.42
CA HIS A 94 -4.42 -15.78 1.62
C HIS A 94 -3.11 -16.55 1.43
N GLY A 95 -3.11 -17.83 1.81
CA GLY A 95 -1.94 -18.69 1.67
C GLY A 95 -1.48 -18.83 0.20
N LEU A 96 -0.18 -18.76 -0.01
CA LEU A 96 0.46 -18.75 -1.33
C LEU A 96 0.59 -20.15 -1.97
N SER A 97 0.39 -21.24 -1.22
CA SER A 97 0.83 -22.60 -1.60
C SER A 97 0.41 -23.05 -3.01
N LYS A 98 -0.84 -22.81 -3.42
CA LYS A 98 -1.35 -23.17 -4.76
C LYS A 98 -1.01 -22.17 -5.87
N TYR A 99 -0.44 -21.01 -5.54
CA TYR A 99 -0.17 -19.91 -6.46
C TYR A 99 1.33 -19.56 -6.55
N ALA A 100 2.21 -20.33 -5.88
CA ALA A 100 3.63 -20.06 -5.83
C ALA A 100 4.29 -20.09 -7.22
N GLU A 101 3.90 -21.05 -8.07
CA GLU A 101 4.37 -21.15 -9.45
C GLU A 101 3.96 -19.92 -10.28
N THR A 102 2.68 -19.55 -10.24
CA THR A 102 2.17 -18.35 -10.91
C THR A 102 2.87 -17.08 -10.44
N LEU A 103 3.12 -16.92 -9.14
CA LEU A 103 3.87 -15.79 -8.61
C LEU A 103 5.29 -15.76 -9.17
N GLY A 104 5.97 -16.92 -9.24
CA GLY A 104 7.30 -17.03 -9.82
C GLY A 104 7.35 -16.56 -11.28
N GLU A 105 6.39 -16.99 -12.09
CA GLU A 105 6.27 -16.55 -13.49
C GLU A 105 5.99 -15.05 -13.60
N GLN A 106 5.07 -14.52 -12.79
CA GLN A 106 4.72 -13.09 -12.78
C GLN A 106 5.92 -12.23 -12.39
N LEU A 107 6.69 -12.64 -11.37
CA LEU A 107 7.91 -11.95 -10.96
C LEU A 107 8.99 -12.00 -12.05
N ALA A 108 9.16 -13.14 -12.74
CA ALA A 108 10.10 -13.23 -13.85
C ALA A 108 9.74 -12.27 -14.99
N ARG A 109 8.44 -12.18 -15.35
CA ARG A 109 7.95 -11.22 -16.34
C ARG A 109 8.18 -9.78 -15.89
N MET A 110 7.90 -9.46 -14.61
CA MET A 110 8.13 -8.14 -14.03
C MET A 110 9.60 -7.70 -14.22
N HIS A 111 10.56 -8.58 -13.91
CA HIS A 111 11.98 -8.29 -14.06
C HIS A 111 12.41 -8.09 -15.52
N LEU A 112 11.77 -8.78 -16.47
CA LEU A 112 12.09 -8.70 -17.89
C LEU A 112 11.41 -7.53 -18.61
N PHE A 113 10.42 -6.87 -18.00
CA PHE A 113 9.62 -5.81 -18.61
C PHE A 113 10.50 -4.73 -19.27
N ASN A 114 11.44 -4.12 -18.53
CA ASN A 114 12.32 -3.07 -19.07
C ASN A 114 13.27 -3.57 -20.17
N ALA A 115 13.58 -4.86 -20.22
CA ALA A 115 14.36 -5.43 -21.30
C ALA A 115 13.51 -5.56 -22.58
N SER A 116 12.23 -5.90 -22.45
CA SER A 116 11.29 -6.00 -23.57
C SER A 116 10.89 -4.66 -24.20
N LEU A 117 11.09 -3.54 -23.50
CA LEU A 117 10.85 -2.19 -24.05
C LEU A 117 12.00 -1.68 -24.95
N LYS A 118 13.15 -2.37 -24.98
CA LYS A 118 14.34 -1.96 -25.76
C LYS A 118 14.33 -2.51 -27.19
N THR A 119 13.31 -3.25 -27.57
CA THR A 119 13.09 -3.85 -28.90
C THR A 119 11.97 -3.14 -29.62
#